data_AF-A0A833SSP7-F1
#
_entry.id   AF-A0A833SSP7-F1
#
_cell.length_a   1.000
_cell.length_b   1.000
_cell.length_c   1.000
_cell.angle_alpha   90.00
_cell.angle_beta   90.00
_cell.angle_gamma   90.00
#
_symmetry.space_group_name_H-M   'P 1'
#
loop_
_entity.id
_entity.type
_entity.pdbx_description
1 polymer ?
#
loop_
_entity_poly.entity_id
_entity_poly.type
_entity_poly.pdbx_seq_one_letter_code
_entity_poly.pdbx_strand_id
1 'polypeptide(L)'
;MEERERQVQRDVERARDDLRKREEAVRNMAAMKDSASTVLGPRLKAWAEDNGRVKNIRTLLSTMHQVMWEGCKWTEVNMGKLIQPNDIKKHYRKAMIVVHPDKAGGRNAEQLLIAERVFAALNTAWEDFQKTNPC
;
A
#
# COMPACT_ATOMS: atom_id res chain seq x y z
N MET A 1 -9.31 -46.22 21.57
CA MET A 1 -10.30 -45.14 21.34
C MET A 1 -9.81 -43.86 22.00
N GLU A 2 -9.48 -43.92 23.29
CA GLU A 2 -8.95 -42.81 24.11
C GLU A 2 -7.70 -42.08 23.57
N GLU A 3 -6.72 -42.79 23.01
CA GLU A 3 -5.51 -42.15 22.48
C GLU A 3 -5.78 -41.29 21.24
N ARG A 4 -6.72 -41.72 20.39
CA ARG A 4 -7.19 -40.93 19.24
C ARG A 4 -7.94 -39.69 19.70
N GLU A 5 -8.74 -39.80 20.75
CA GLU A 5 -9.47 -38.67 21.35
C GLU A 5 -8.50 -37.65 21.97
N ARG A 6 -7.46 -38.09 22.68
CA ARG A 6 -6.40 -37.20 23.19
C ARG A 6 -5.64 -36.50 22.06
N GLN A 7 -5.35 -37.21 20.96
CA GLN A 7 -4.71 -36.61 19.79
C GLN A 7 -5.60 -35.53 19.15
N VAL A 8 -6.88 -35.84 18.93
CA VAL A 8 -7.86 -34.89 18.40
C VAL A 8 -7.98 -33.66 19.31
N GLN A 9 -8.02 -33.86 20.63
CA GLN A 9 -8.09 -32.75 21.58
C GLN A 9 -6.88 -31.82 21.49
N ARG A 10 -5.66 -32.38 21.36
CA ARG A 10 -4.42 -31.60 21.18
C ARG A 10 -4.42 -30.83 19.86
N ASP A 11 -4.88 -31.44 18.77
CA ASP A 11 -4.94 -30.80 17.46
C ASP A 11 -5.96 -29.65 17.43
N VAL A 12 -7.11 -29.82 18.10
CA VAL A 12 -8.13 -28.77 18.28
C VAL A 12 -7.58 -27.61 19.12
N GLU A 13 -6.87 -27.89 20.21
CA GLU A 13 -6.26 -26.87 21.06
C GLU A 13 -5.19 -26.07 20.29
N ARG A 14 -4.31 -26.77 19.55
CA ARG A 14 -3.30 -26.13 18.69
C ARG A 14 -3.95 -25.23 17.63
N ALA A 15 -5.01 -25.70 16.97
CA ALA A 15 -5.72 -24.92 15.97
C ALA A 15 -6.38 -23.67 16.57
N ARG A 16 -6.92 -23.76 17.79
CA ARG A 16 -7.48 -22.61 18.53
C ARG A 16 -6.41 -21.59 18.89
N ASP A 17 -5.26 -22.04 19.38
CA ASP A 17 -4.14 -21.17 19.72
C ASP A 17 -3.56 -20.47 18.49
N ASP A 18 -3.42 -21.18 17.38
CA ASP A 18 -2.95 -20.61 16.11
C ASP A 18 -3.94 -19.57 15.57
N LEU A 19 -5.26 -19.81 15.69
CA LEU A 19 -6.27 -18.82 15.32
C LEU A 19 -6.18 -17.58 16.20
N ARG A 20 -6.11 -17.74 17.53
CA ARG A 20 -5.99 -16.63 18.48
C ARG A 20 -4.75 -15.78 18.21
N LYS A 21 -3.59 -16.40 17.99
CA LYS A 21 -2.34 -15.69 17.66
C LYS A 21 -2.47 -14.89 16.36
N ARG A 22 -3.16 -15.43 15.34
CA ARG A 22 -3.41 -14.71 14.09
C ARG A 22 -4.34 -13.51 14.31
N GLU A 23 -5.41 -13.67 15.08
CA GLU A 23 -6.32 -12.57 15.41
C GLU A 23 -5.64 -11.46 16.21
N GLU A 24 -4.82 -11.82 17.21
CA GLU A 24 -4.01 -10.87 17.97
C GLU A 24 -3.00 -10.15 17.07
N ALA A 25 -2.34 -10.86 16.15
CA ALA A 25 -1.43 -10.25 15.17
C ALA A 25 -2.15 -9.25 14.25
N VAL A 26 -3.35 -9.60 13.76
CA VAL A 26 -4.18 -8.70 12.94
C VAL A 26 -4.60 -7.47 13.74
N ARG A 27 -5.05 -7.65 14.98
CA ARG A 27 -5.45 -6.56 15.87
C ARG A 27 -4.29 -5.62 16.18
N ASN A 28 -3.13 -6.17 16.51
CA ASN A 28 -1.93 -5.39 16.80
C ASN A 28 -1.48 -4.60 15.56
N MET A 29 -1.50 -5.23 14.39
CA MET A 29 -1.17 -4.56 13.13
C MET A 29 -2.15 -3.45 12.79
N ALA A 30 -3.45 -3.64 13.04
CA ALA A 30 -4.47 -2.60 12.87
C ALA A 30 -4.21 -1.41 13.81
N ALA A 31 -3.96 -1.65 15.10
CA ALA A 31 -3.65 -0.60 16.06
C ALA A 31 -2.37 0.18 15.71
N MET A 32 -1.33 -0.50 15.23
CA MET A 32 -0.10 0.13 14.73
C MET A 32 -0.39 0.99 13.49
N LYS A 33 -1.23 0.50 12.58
CA LYS A 33 -1.62 1.23 11.37
C LYS A 33 -2.44 2.48 11.70
N ASP A 34 -3.34 2.42 12.68
CA ASP A 34 -4.10 3.58 13.14
C ASP A 34 -3.18 4.64 13.74
N SER A 35 -2.24 4.21 14.58
CA SER A 35 -1.20 5.09 15.14
C SER A 35 -0.36 5.75 14.04
N ALA A 36 0.09 4.96 13.06
CA ALA A 36 0.80 5.46 11.89
C ALA A 36 -0.05 6.42 11.05
N SER A 37 -1.37 6.19 10.96
CA SER A 37 -2.31 7.03 10.22
C SER A 37 -2.42 8.43 10.83
N THR A 38 -2.40 8.53 12.16
CA THR A 38 -2.38 9.84 12.84
C THR A 38 -1.12 10.64 12.51
N VAL A 39 0.04 9.97 12.42
CA VAL A 39 1.34 10.63 12.19
C VAL A 39 1.59 10.92 10.71
N LEU A 40 1.43 9.93 9.85
CA LEU A 40 1.75 10.00 8.42
C LEU A 40 0.57 10.48 7.57
N GLY A 41 -0.66 10.34 8.05
CA GLY A 41 -1.87 10.69 7.31
C GLY A 41 -1.88 12.12 6.75
N PRO A 42 -1.57 13.15 7.54
CA PRO A 42 -1.52 14.54 7.04
C PRO A 42 -0.51 14.72 5.90
N ARG A 43 0.69 14.13 6.02
CA ARG A 43 1.74 14.20 4.99
C ARG A 43 1.31 13.46 3.71
N LEU A 44 0.75 12.26 3.84
CA LEU A 44 0.29 11.47 2.71
C LEU A 44 -0.88 12.14 2.00
N LYS A 45 -1.81 12.75 2.76
CA LYS A 45 -2.91 13.54 2.22
C LYS A 45 -2.39 14.78 1.47
N ALA A 46 -1.53 15.57 2.10
CA ALA A 46 -0.93 16.75 1.48
C ALA A 46 -0.12 16.41 0.22
N TRP A 47 0.48 15.21 0.14
CA TRP A 47 1.11 14.72 -1.07
C TRP A 47 0.09 14.34 -2.15
N ALA A 48 -0.95 13.58 -1.79
CA ALA A 48 -1.91 12.98 -2.72
C ALA A 48 -2.90 13.99 -3.33
N GLU A 49 -3.35 14.98 -2.56
CA GLU A 49 -4.43 15.89 -2.95
C GLU A 49 -4.08 17.36 -2.73
N ASP A 50 -4.79 18.22 -3.46
CA ASP A 50 -4.85 19.66 -3.26
C ASP A 50 -6.32 20.09 -3.25
N ASN A 51 -6.73 20.83 -2.21
CA ASN A 51 -8.12 21.27 -2.00
C ASN A 51 -9.17 20.14 -2.15
N GLY A 52 -8.86 18.95 -1.62
CA GLY A 52 -9.74 17.78 -1.67
C GLY A 52 -9.82 17.08 -3.03
N ARG A 53 -8.99 17.47 -4.00
CA ARG A 53 -8.88 16.81 -5.30
C ARG A 53 -7.53 16.11 -5.45
N VAL A 54 -7.53 14.89 -5.94
CA VAL A 54 -6.31 14.14 -6.22
C VAL A 54 -5.47 14.89 -7.26
N LYS A 55 -4.17 15.02 -7.00
CA LYS A 55 -3.25 15.73 -7.89
C LYS A 55 -3.07 14.97 -9.22
N ASN A 56 -2.59 15.69 -10.23
CA ASN A 56 -2.28 15.10 -11.53
C ASN A 56 -1.28 13.94 -11.41
N ILE A 57 -1.49 12.88 -12.20
CA ILE A 57 -0.65 11.68 -12.21
C ILE A 57 0.84 11.98 -12.36
N ARG A 58 1.22 13.00 -13.15
CA ARG A 58 2.63 13.40 -13.33
C ARG A 58 3.24 13.94 -12.04
N THR A 59 2.48 14.76 -11.31
CA THR A 59 2.89 15.32 -10.01
C THR A 59 3.07 14.20 -8.99
N LEU A 60 2.11 13.27 -8.93
CA LEU A 60 2.20 12.14 -8.00
C LEU A 60 3.41 11.25 -8.32
N LEU A 61 3.61 10.86 -9.59
CA LEU A 61 4.73 10.00 -9.97
C LEU A 61 6.09 10.64 -9.73
N SER A 62 6.25 11.92 -10.07
CA SER A 62 7.52 12.62 -9.89
C SER A 62 7.89 12.79 -8.41
N THR A 63 6.90 13.04 -7.54
CA THR A 63 7.12 13.29 -6.11
C THR A 63 6.90 12.07 -5.21
N MET A 64 6.52 10.91 -5.75
CA MET A 64 6.25 9.70 -4.97
C MET A 64 7.44 9.29 -4.08
N HIS A 65 8.68 9.50 -4.53
CA HIS A 65 9.89 9.23 -3.73
C HIS A 65 9.91 9.98 -2.39
N GLN A 66 9.22 11.11 -2.27
CA GLN A 66 9.14 11.91 -1.05
C GLN A 66 8.26 11.30 0.03
N VAL A 67 7.39 10.35 -0.30
CA VAL A 67 6.49 9.70 0.68
C VAL A 67 6.76 8.23 0.87
N MET A 68 7.63 7.65 0.02
CA MET A 68 8.04 6.27 0.14
C MET A 68 9.02 6.06 1.30
N TRP A 69 9.08 4.82 1.78
CA TRP A 69 10.03 4.42 2.81
C TRP A 69 11.41 4.09 2.21
N GLU A 70 12.43 4.13 3.06
CA GLU A 70 13.80 3.78 2.70
C GLU A 70 13.92 2.31 2.24
N GLY A 71 14.73 2.08 1.20
CA GLY A 71 14.93 0.73 0.65
C GLY A 71 13.78 0.22 -0.22
N CYS A 72 12.73 1.00 -0.47
CA CYS A 72 11.72 0.64 -1.46
C CYS A 72 12.32 0.63 -2.89
N LYS A 73 11.67 -0.10 -3.81
CA LYS A 73 12.13 -0.21 -5.21
C LYS A 73 11.67 0.96 -6.09
N TRP A 74 11.32 2.09 -5.50
CA TRP A 74 10.94 3.31 -6.22
C TRP A 74 12.09 4.31 -6.20
N THR A 75 12.29 4.99 -7.33
CA THR A 75 13.31 6.03 -7.49
C THR A 75 12.65 7.29 -8.02
N GLU A 76 13.24 8.44 -7.73
CA GLU A 76 12.73 9.72 -8.24
C GLU A 76 12.63 9.69 -9.78
N VAL A 77 11.51 10.20 -10.30
CA VAL A 77 11.27 10.33 -11.73
C VAL A 77 11.19 11.81 -12.08
N ASN A 78 12.15 12.29 -12.85
CA ASN A 78 12.15 13.67 -13.32
C ASN A 78 10.93 13.94 -14.22
N MET A 79 10.32 15.12 -14.11
CA MET A 79 9.17 15.54 -14.89
C MET A 79 9.38 15.43 -16.42
N GLY A 80 10.62 15.63 -16.90
CA GLY A 80 10.98 15.46 -18.30
C GLY A 80 10.80 14.02 -18.83
N LYS A 81 10.72 13.02 -17.95
CA LYS A 81 10.41 11.62 -18.28
C LYS A 81 8.91 11.30 -18.21
N LEU A 82 8.06 12.29 -17.96
CA LEU A 82 6.61 12.15 -17.78
C LEU A 82 5.81 13.04 -18.75
N ILE A 83 6.39 13.36 -19.90
CA ILE A 83 5.76 14.20 -20.92
C ILE A 83 4.76 13.37 -21.73
N GLN A 84 5.24 12.29 -22.36
CA GLN A 84 4.47 11.47 -23.28
C GLN A 84 3.52 10.51 -22.53
N PRO A 85 2.28 10.29 -23.02
CA PRO A 85 1.33 9.36 -22.40
C PRO A 85 1.88 7.95 -22.16
N ASN A 86 2.67 7.43 -23.10
CA ASN A 86 3.30 6.11 -22.98
C ASN A 86 4.34 6.05 -21.86
N ASP A 87 5.08 7.12 -21.64
CA ASP A 87 6.04 7.20 -20.53
C ASP A 87 5.32 7.27 -19.18
N ILE A 88 4.23 8.02 -19.10
CA ILE A 88 3.40 8.08 -17.89
C ILE A 88 2.84 6.69 -17.57
N LYS A 89 2.27 6.01 -18.56
CA LYS A 89 1.74 4.64 -18.43
C LYS A 89 2.81 3.66 -17.92
N LYS A 90 4.03 3.76 -18.44
CA LYS A 90 5.17 2.92 -18.03
C LYS A 90 5.54 3.16 -16.57
N HIS A 91 5.67 4.41 -16.13
CA HIS A 91 6.04 4.73 -14.75
C HIS A 91 4.89 4.42 -13.77
N TYR A 92 3.65 4.68 -14.16
CA TYR A 92 2.47 4.25 -13.41
C TYR A 92 2.47 2.75 -13.13
N ARG A 93 2.66 1.92 -14.16
CA ARG A 93 2.74 0.45 -13.99
C ARG A 93 3.87 0.03 -13.05
N LYS A 94 5.05 0.67 -13.15
CA LYS A 94 6.16 0.42 -12.22
C LYS A 94 5.78 0.79 -10.79
N ALA A 95 5.12 1.92 -10.58
CA ALA A 95 4.67 2.35 -9.25
C ALA A 95 3.69 1.33 -8.66
N MET A 96 2.71 0.88 -9.44
CA MET A 96 1.74 -0.15 -9.03
C MET A 96 2.41 -1.44 -8.57
N ILE A 97 3.46 -1.89 -9.26
CA ILE A 97 4.23 -3.07 -8.84
C ILE A 97 4.88 -2.88 -7.46
N VAL A 98 5.37 -1.67 -7.16
CA VAL A 98 6.03 -1.37 -5.88
C VAL A 98 5.00 -1.35 -4.74
N VAL A 99 3.85 -0.70 -4.94
CA VAL A 99 2.86 -0.49 -3.87
C VAL A 99 1.74 -1.53 -3.84
N HIS A 100 1.74 -2.53 -4.74
CA HIS A 100 0.68 -3.54 -4.84
C HIS A 100 0.38 -4.22 -3.49
N PRO A 101 -0.90 -4.44 -3.14
CA PRO A 101 -1.28 -5.14 -1.91
C PRO A 101 -0.78 -6.59 -1.85
N ASP A 102 -0.80 -7.34 -2.97
CA ASP A 102 -0.27 -8.71 -2.99
C ASP A 102 1.22 -8.82 -2.65
N LYS A 103 1.97 -7.73 -2.75
CA LYS A 103 3.41 -7.67 -2.39
C LYS A 103 3.64 -7.07 -1.00
N ALA A 104 2.62 -7.11 -0.15
CA ALA A 104 2.63 -6.63 1.24
C ALA A 104 3.53 -7.46 2.18
N GLY A 105 3.95 -8.66 1.78
CA GLY A 105 4.81 -9.52 2.59
C GLY A 105 6.07 -8.81 3.09
N GLY A 106 6.33 -8.90 4.39
CA GLY A 106 7.49 -8.27 5.03
C GLY A 106 7.38 -6.77 5.29
N ARG A 107 6.25 -6.12 4.94
CA ARG A 107 6.02 -4.71 5.25
C ARG A 107 5.54 -4.52 6.69
N ASN A 108 6.02 -3.47 7.35
CA ASN A 108 5.49 -3.05 8.64
C ASN A 108 4.19 -2.22 8.46
N ALA A 109 3.52 -1.87 9.57
CA ALA A 109 2.25 -1.14 9.53
C ALA A 109 2.32 0.21 8.79
N GLU A 110 3.42 0.97 8.97
CA GLU A 110 3.63 2.25 8.28
C GLU A 110 3.79 2.06 6.77
N GLN A 111 4.58 1.08 6.36
CA GLN A 111 4.82 0.76 4.95
C GLN A 111 3.54 0.27 4.26
N LEU A 112 2.71 -0.52 4.97
CA LEU A 112 1.39 -0.93 4.48
C LEU A 112 0.48 0.28 4.27
N LEU A 113 0.43 1.19 5.24
CA LEU A 113 -0.33 2.43 5.14
C LEU A 113 0.13 3.30 3.97
N ILE A 114 1.43 3.55 3.84
CA ILE A 114 2.01 4.33 2.73
C ILE A 114 1.62 3.68 1.39
N ALA A 115 1.85 2.37 1.26
CA ALA A 115 1.55 1.64 0.03
C ALA A 115 0.06 1.76 -0.36
N GLU A 116 -0.85 1.59 0.60
CA GLU A 116 -2.30 1.72 0.36
C GLU A 116 -2.69 3.13 -0.09
N ARG A 117 -2.19 4.17 0.60
CA ARG A 117 -2.50 5.56 0.27
C ARG A 117 -1.95 5.96 -1.09
N VAL A 118 -0.71 5.55 -1.40
CA VAL A 118 -0.08 5.80 -2.70
C VAL A 118 -0.81 5.03 -3.81
N PHE A 119 -1.18 3.76 -3.57
CA PHE A 119 -1.93 2.95 -4.53
C PHE A 119 -3.28 3.59 -4.87
N ALA A 120 -4.05 4.01 -3.86
CA ALA A 120 -5.33 4.66 -4.07
C ALA A 120 -5.19 5.97 -4.88
N ALA A 121 -4.29 6.86 -4.46
CA ALA A 121 -4.08 8.15 -5.13
C ALA A 121 -3.66 8.00 -6.60
N LEU A 122 -2.73 7.07 -6.88
CA LEU A 122 -2.27 6.83 -8.24
C LEU A 122 -3.34 6.21 -9.14
N ASN A 123 -4.18 5.29 -8.63
CA ASN A 123 -5.29 4.73 -9.41
C ASN A 123 -6.30 5.82 -9.79
N THR A 124 -6.74 6.64 -8.82
CA THR A 124 -7.67 7.74 -9.10
C THR A 124 -7.10 8.72 -10.12
N ALA A 125 -5.85 9.14 -9.95
CA ALA A 125 -5.19 10.04 -10.90
C ALA A 125 -5.00 9.41 -12.29
N TRP A 126 -4.77 8.10 -12.35
CA TRP A 126 -4.64 7.36 -13.61
C TRP A 126 -5.97 7.26 -14.35
N GLU A 127 -7.06 6.96 -13.66
CA GLU A 127 -8.41 6.95 -14.23
C GLU A 127 -8.77 8.32 -14.84
N ASP A 128 -8.48 9.41 -14.13
CA ASP A 128 -8.69 10.76 -14.65
C ASP A 128 -7.79 11.10 -15.84
N PHE A 129 -6.54 10.63 -15.81
CA PHE A 129 -5.63 10.76 -16.95
C PHE A 129 -6.15 10.01 -18.19
N GLN A 130 -6.72 8.82 -18.02
CA GLN A 130 -7.29 8.03 -19.13
C GLN A 130 -8.52 8.70 -19.76
N LYS A 131 -9.37 9.37 -18.98
CA LYS A 131 -10.52 10.12 -19.52
C LYS A 131 -10.11 11.23 -20.49
N THR A 132 -8.95 11.84 -20.24
CA THR A 132 -8.40 12.94 -21.04
C THR A 132 -7.39 12.50 -22.10
N ASN A 133 -6.97 11.23 -22.04
CA ASN A 133 -6.05 10.59 -22.98
C ASN A 133 -6.58 9.20 -23.34
N PRO A 134 -7.75 9.13 -24.01
CA PRO A 134 -8.28 7.85 -24.48
C PRO A 134 -7.26 7.20 -25.42
N CYS A 135 -7.13 5.88 -25.33
CA CYS A 135 -6.16 5.13 -26.13
C CYS A 135 -6.49 5.15 -27.61
#